data_AF-A0A9D6ITG3-F1
#
_entry.id   AF-A0A9D6ITG3-F1
#
_cell.length_a   1.000
_cell.length_b   1.000
_cell.length_c   1.000
_cell.angle_alpha   90.00
_cell.angle_beta   90.00
_cell.angle_gamma   90.00
#
_symmetry.space_group_name_H-M   'P 1'
#
loop_
_entity.id
_entity.type
_entity.pdbx_description
1 polymer ?
#
loop_
_entity_poly.entity_id
_entity_poly.type
_entity_poly.pdbx_seq_one_letter_code
_entity_poly.pdbx_strand_id
1 'polypeptide(L)' 'MSEKLIRTTCNSHCGGACPMVLHVEDGVITRIESEGEIKSCLRG' A
#
# COMPACT_ATOMS: atom_id res chain seq x y z
N MET A 1 8.09 19.65 -1.11
CA MET A 1 7.72 18.47 -1.92
C MET A 1 6.32 18.04 -1.49
N SER A 2 5.45 17.68 -2.44
CA SER A 2 4.06 17.30 -2.15
C SER A 2 3.95 15.79 -2.13
N GLU A 3 3.50 15.24 -1.01
CA GLU A 3 3.17 13.83 -0.89
C GLU A 3 1.77 13.57 -1.47
N LYS A 4 1.60 12.45 -2.17
CA LYS A 4 0.30 11.94 -2.62
C LYS A 4 0.05 10.55 -2.04
N LEU A 5 -1.11 10.37 -1.43
CA LEU A 5 -1.57 9.08 -0.94
C LEU A 5 -2.44 8.38 -2.00
N ILE A 6 -2.14 7.13 -2.31
CA ILE A 6 -2.89 6.30 -3.25
C ILE A 6 -3.36 5.03 -2.56
N ARG A 7 -4.67 4.79 -2.55
CA ARG A 7 -5.26 3.54 -2.06
C ARG A 7 -5.17 2.45 -3.12
N THR A 8 -4.78 1.26 -2.69
CA THR A 8 -4.61 0.09 -3.57
C THR A 8 -4.81 -1.22 -2.80
N THR A 9 -4.72 -2.35 -3.49
CA THR A 9 -4.77 -3.70 -2.91
C THR A 9 -3.55 -4.52 -3.36
N CYS A 10 -3.05 -5.39 -2.48
CA CYS A 10 -1.98 -6.34 -2.80
C CYS A 10 -2.47 -7.42 -3.78
N ASN A 11 -1.75 -7.60 -4.90
CA ASN A 11 -2.10 -8.56 -5.96
C ASN A 11 -1.13 -9.77 -6.04
N SER A 12 -0.67 -10.27 -4.89
CA SER A 12 0.23 -11.44 -4.84
C SER A 12 -0.48 -12.79 -5.04
N HIS A 13 -1.76 -12.79 -5.45
CA HIS A 13 -2.58 -13.99 -5.69
C HIS A 13 -2.60 -15.02 -4.53
N CYS A 14 -2.39 -14.58 -3.29
CA CYS A 14 -2.43 -15.43 -2.09
C CYS A 14 -3.84 -15.56 -1.48
N GLY A 15 -4.84 -14.87 -2.04
CA GLY A 15 -6.22 -14.80 -1.53
C GLY A 15 -6.46 -13.70 -0.50
N GLY A 16 -5.43 -13.00 -0.02
CA GLY A 16 -5.57 -11.98 1.04
C GLY A 16 -6.13 -10.63 0.58
N ALA A 17 -5.88 -10.22 -0.67
CA ALA A 17 -6.34 -8.94 -1.26
C ALA A 17 -6.13 -7.71 -0.34
N CYS A 18 -5.02 -7.67 0.41
CA CYS A 18 -4.81 -6.73 1.51
C CYS A 18 -4.91 -5.26 1.04
N PRO A 19 -5.74 -4.41 1.68
CA PRO A 19 -5.85 -2.99 1.36
C PRO A 19 -4.63 -2.21 1.89
N MET A 20 -4.12 -1.28 1.10
CA MET A 20 -2.88 -0.57 1.37
C MET A 20 -2.92 0.89 0.91
N VAL A 21 -2.11 1.73 1.55
CA VAL A 21 -1.85 3.11 1.14
C VAL A 21 -0.40 3.24 0.67
N LEU A 22 -0.22 3.75 -0.54
CA LEU A 22 1.08 4.12 -1.09
C LEU A 22 1.33 5.60 -0.86
N HIS A 23 2.48 5.92 -0.27
CA HIS A 23 3.01 7.28 -0.17
C HIS A 23 3.88 7.53 -1.40
N VAL A 24 3.48 8.51 -2.22
CA VAL A 24 4.16 8.86 -3.46
C VAL A 24 4.73 10.27 -3.36
N GLU A 25 6.03 10.38 -3.48
CA GLU A 25 6.78 11.64 -3.52
C GLU A 25 7.49 11.75 -4.87
N ASP A 26 7.28 12.84 -5.59
CA ASP A 26 7.88 13.10 -6.90
C ASP A 26 7.73 11.93 -7.91
N GLY A 27 6.59 11.23 -7.85
CA GLY A 27 6.25 10.10 -8.72
C GLY A 27 6.84 8.75 -8.28
N VAL A 28 7.56 8.69 -7.16
CA VAL A 28 8.19 7.49 -6.62
C VAL A 28 7.46 7.03 -5.36
N ILE A 29 7.22 5.73 -5.23
CA ILE A 29 6.69 5.14 -4.00
C ILE A 29 7.80 5.13 -2.95
N THR A 30 7.63 5.87 -1.86
CA THR A 30 8.61 5.95 -0.78
C THR A 30 8.23 5.10 0.42
N ARG A 31 6.92 4.81 0.58
CA ARG A 31 6.40 3.98 1.67
C ARG A 31 5.09 3.30 1.30
N ILE A 32 4.88 2.12 1.88
CA ILE A 32 3.65 1.34 1.78
C ILE A 32 3.16 1.08 3.20
N GLU A 33 1.90 1.42 3.48
CA GLU A 33 1.24 1.17 4.77
C GLU A 33 0.02 0.27 4.59
N SER A 34 -0.28 -0.53 5.61
CA SER A 34 -1.55 -1.27 5.66
C SER A 34 -2.70 -0.30 5.90
N GLU A 35 -3.82 -0.51 5.21
CA GLU A 35 -5.02 0.30 5.42
C GLU A 35 -6.05 -0.44 6.29
N GLY A 36 -6.46 0.17 7.41
CA GLY A 36 -7.49 -0.36 8.29
C GLY A 36 -7.00 -1.33 9.38
N GLU A 37 -7.93 -2.08 9.96
CA GLU A 37 -7.65 -2.98 11.10
C GLU A 37 -6.91 -4.26 10.67
N ILE A 38 -7.10 -4.67 9.41
CA ILE A 38 -6.44 -5.84 8.84
C ILE A 38 -5.09 -5.41 8.27
N LYS A 39 -4.01 -5.91 8.89
CA LYS A 39 -2.65 -5.62 8.43
C LYS A 39 -2.27 -6.46 7.20
N SER A 40 -1.55 -5.84 6.28
CA SER A 40 -0.88 -6.56 5.20
C SER A 40 0.17 -7.52 5.77
N CYS A 41 0.34 -8.66 5.10
CA CYS A 41 1.41 -9.61 5.44
C CYS A 41 2.77 -9.08 4.96
N LEU A 42 3.86 -9.71 5.38
CA LEU A 42 5.24 -9.30 5.01
C LEU A 42 5.55 -9.35 3.49
N ARG A 43 4.69 -9.97 2.68
CA ARG A 43 4.86 -10.02 1.22
C ARG A 43 4.22 -8.84 0.49
N GLY A 44 3.19 -8.23 1.08
CA GLY A 44 2.44 -7.12 0.50
C GLY A 44 2.93 -5.82 1.08
#